data_AF-B7HGM6-F1
#
_entry.id   AF-B7HGM6-F1
#
_cell.length_a   1.000
_cell.length_b   1.000
_cell.length_c   1.000
_cell.angle_alpha   90.00
_cell.angle_beta   90.00
_cell.angle_gamma   90.00
#
_symmetry.space_group_name_H-M   'P 1'
#
loop_
_entity.id
_entity.type
_entity.pdbx_description
1 polymer ?
#
loop_
_entity_poly.entity_id
_entity_poly.type
_entity_poly.pdbx_seq_one_letter_code
_entity_poly.pdbx_strand_id
1 'polypeptide(L)'
;MESYETQIQRSIDYIEEDVMEKQTLRNLARVAGFSESHFHRVFQALVGDTVMEYVRKRRLARAAYQLSHTDEKVIDIAFEHGFQSHETFTRAFKKLFQMTPSEYRKQEIETPMYYRVNVKQRKLNPYLGGIQMEYRIVNKPEFLVAGYELKTTSKEGKNHQDIPAFWQEYLQKDLGTTIPNRKDTSQWVELGLCTDFNLETGDFTYIIGMEVTDFENVPNEIAKRTFPAATYAVFTTPKVPHEEMVSSIHQTWNAVFSEWFPHSGYEHCGVTEFELYDERCHEDKSEFAQVELWIPVKKK
;
A
#
# COMPACT_ATOMS: atom_id res chain seq x y z
N MET A 1 -12.12 17.78 -30.27
CA MET A 1 -12.48 18.47 -29.01
C MET A 1 -11.59 17.86 -27.94
N GLU A 2 -10.84 18.67 -27.20
CA GLU A 2 -9.93 18.18 -26.15
C GLU A 2 -10.77 17.57 -24.99
N SER A 3 -10.30 16.49 -24.37
CA SER A 3 -11.05 15.80 -23.32
C SER A 3 -10.98 16.58 -21.99
N TYR A 4 -12.00 16.45 -21.14
CA TYR A 4 -12.02 17.09 -19.82
C TYR A 4 -10.85 16.63 -18.94
N GLU A 5 -10.43 15.37 -19.04
CA GLU A 5 -9.23 14.87 -18.36
C GLU A 5 -7.97 15.60 -18.84
N THR A 6 -7.85 15.87 -20.14
CA THR A 6 -6.69 16.55 -20.69
C THR A 6 -6.60 18.00 -20.23
N GLN A 7 -7.75 18.67 -20.19
CA GLN A 7 -7.86 20.06 -19.74
C GLN A 7 -7.59 20.19 -18.24
N ILE A 8 -8.16 19.31 -17.40
CA ILE A 8 -7.90 19.32 -15.96
C ILE A 8 -6.46 18.92 -15.64
N GLN A 9 -5.87 17.96 -16.36
CA GLN A 9 -4.47 17.58 -16.13
C GLN A 9 -3.51 18.75 -16.33
N ARG A 10 -3.76 19.58 -17.34
CA ARG A 10 -2.94 20.76 -17.60
C ARG A 10 -2.93 21.73 -16.42
N SER A 11 -4.08 21.94 -15.78
CA SER A 11 -4.15 22.76 -14.56
C SER A 11 -3.45 22.11 -13.38
N ILE A 12 -3.45 20.78 -13.29
CA ILE A 12 -2.72 20.07 -12.23
C ILE A 12 -1.22 20.15 -12.44
N ASP A 13 -0.75 19.96 -13.67
CA ASP A 13 0.66 20.10 -14.02
C ASP A 13 1.15 21.52 -13.70
N TYR A 14 0.36 22.55 -14.03
CA TYR A 14 0.64 23.95 -13.68
C TYR A 14 0.72 24.18 -12.15
N ILE A 15 -0.13 23.52 -11.36
CA ILE A 15 -0.06 23.61 -9.89
C ILE A 15 1.23 22.96 -9.37
N GLU A 16 1.65 21.84 -9.94
CA GLU A 16 2.82 21.09 -9.46
C GLU A 16 4.17 21.73 -9.82
N GLU A 17 4.23 22.47 -10.94
CA GLU A 17 5.39 23.28 -11.33
C GLU A 17 5.75 24.27 -10.22
N ASP A 18 4.76 24.95 -9.63
CA ASP A 18 4.94 25.77 -8.44
C ASP A 18 3.70 25.79 -7.53
N VAL A 19 3.69 24.88 -6.55
CA VAL A 19 2.64 24.76 -5.54
C VAL A 19 2.62 25.97 -4.58
N MET A 20 3.74 26.68 -4.48
CA MET A 20 3.97 27.77 -3.53
C MET A 20 3.48 29.11 -4.09
N GLU A 21 3.47 29.27 -5.42
CA GLU A 21 2.91 30.43 -6.10
C GLU A 21 1.43 30.65 -5.71
N LYS A 22 0.98 31.90 -5.75
CA LYS A 22 -0.42 32.27 -5.46
C LYS A 22 -1.35 31.76 -6.56
N GLN A 23 -1.82 30.54 -6.39
CA GLN A 23 -2.81 29.93 -7.28
C GLN A 23 -4.18 30.57 -7.08
N THR A 24 -4.82 31.00 -8.17
CA THR A 24 -6.20 31.50 -8.16
C THR A 24 -7.08 30.61 -9.01
N LEU A 25 -8.34 30.43 -8.60
CA LEU A 25 -9.34 29.68 -9.38
C LEU A 25 -9.42 30.19 -10.82
N ARG A 26 -9.39 31.52 -10.99
CA ARG A 26 -9.38 32.18 -12.29
C ARG A 26 -8.19 31.80 -13.16
N ASN A 27 -6.98 31.78 -12.60
CA ASN A 27 -5.79 31.41 -13.36
C ASN A 27 -5.85 29.94 -13.79
N LEU A 28 -6.20 29.05 -12.86
CA LEU A 28 -6.27 27.61 -13.10
C LEU A 28 -7.37 27.22 -14.08
N ALA A 29 -8.52 27.90 -14.04
CA ALA A 29 -9.59 27.73 -15.03
C ALA A 29 -9.15 28.18 -16.42
N ARG A 30 -8.41 29.29 -16.51
CA ARG A 30 -7.83 29.78 -17.77
C ARG A 30 -6.82 28.79 -18.35
N VAL A 31 -5.95 28.20 -17.52
CA VAL A 31 -5.00 27.16 -17.93
C VAL A 31 -5.73 25.95 -18.53
N ALA A 32 -6.82 25.47 -17.90
CA ALA A 32 -7.65 24.38 -18.42
C ALA A 32 -8.50 24.76 -19.64
N GLY A 33 -8.69 26.05 -19.94
CA GLY A 33 -9.59 26.51 -21.00
C GLY A 33 -11.07 26.39 -20.62
N PHE A 34 -11.42 26.61 -19.36
CA PHE A 34 -12.79 26.58 -18.84
C PHE A 34 -13.20 27.92 -18.21
N SER A 35 -14.51 28.16 -18.10
CA SER A 35 -15.01 29.16 -17.15
C SER A 35 -14.78 28.71 -15.71
N GLU A 36 -14.68 29.64 -14.76
CA GLU A 36 -14.35 29.31 -13.35
C GLU A 36 -15.36 28.32 -12.72
N SER A 37 -16.66 28.51 -12.98
CA SER A 37 -17.73 27.65 -12.45
C SER A 37 -17.77 26.26 -13.10
N HIS A 38 -17.36 26.15 -14.37
CA HIS A 38 -17.25 24.87 -15.05
C HIS A 38 -15.99 24.13 -14.63
N PHE A 39 -14.85 24.83 -14.55
CA PHE A 39 -13.60 24.29 -14.04
C PHE A 39 -13.75 23.72 -12.63
N HIS A 40 -14.35 24.47 -11.71
CA HIS A 40 -14.54 24.01 -10.33
C HIS A 40 -15.30 22.68 -10.27
N ARG A 41 -16.41 22.57 -11.00
CA ARG A 41 -17.24 21.36 -11.04
C ARG A 41 -16.52 20.18 -11.70
N VAL A 42 -15.86 20.41 -12.83
CA VAL A 42 -15.14 19.35 -13.56
C VAL A 42 -13.89 18.92 -12.78
N PHE A 43 -13.14 19.84 -12.19
CA PHE A 43 -11.99 19.54 -11.35
C PHE A 43 -12.41 18.72 -10.14
N GLN A 44 -13.44 19.16 -9.39
CA GLN A 44 -13.91 18.39 -8.23
C GLN A 44 -14.42 17.00 -8.62
N ALA A 45 -15.16 16.90 -9.73
CA ALA A 45 -15.62 15.62 -10.25
C ALA A 45 -14.46 14.73 -10.69
N LEU A 46 -13.38 15.30 -11.24
CA LEU A 46 -12.20 14.59 -11.75
C LEU A 46 -11.08 14.35 -10.72
N VAL A 47 -11.05 15.08 -9.62
CA VAL A 47 -9.95 15.05 -8.64
C VAL A 47 -10.44 14.59 -7.26
N GLY A 48 -11.75 14.62 -6.99
CA GLY A 48 -12.34 14.26 -5.70
C GLY A 48 -12.28 15.39 -4.66
N ASP A 49 -11.33 16.33 -4.83
CA ASP A 49 -11.19 17.54 -4.02
C ASP A 49 -11.50 18.80 -4.81
N THR A 50 -11.85 19.88 -4.11
CA THR A 50 -11.82 21.21 -4.72
C THR A 50 -10.37 21.58 -5.06
N VAL A 51 -10.18 22.38 -6.11
CA VAL A 51 -8.83 22.80 -6.55
C VAL A 51 -8.00 23.47 -5.46
N MET A 52 -8.63 24.27 -4.58
CA MET A 52 -7.93 24.93 -3.47
C MET A 52 -7.60 23.95 -2.34
N GLU A 53 -8.45 22.94 -2.13
CA GLU A 53 -8.17 21.85 -1.19
C GLU A 53 -6.99 21.01 -1.67
N TYR A 54 -6.95 20.69 -2.97
CA TYR A 54 -5.82 19.99 -3.59
C TYR A 54 -4.51 20.75 -3.34
N VAL A 55 -4.45 22.04 -3.70
CA VAL A 55 -3.26 22.89 -3.46
C VAL A 55 -2.87 22.89 -1.97
N ARG A 56 -3.85 22.99 -1.06
CA ARG A 56 -3.60 22.97 0.39
C ARG A 56 -2.97 21.65 0.84
N LYS A 57 -3.47 20.50 0.38
CA LYS A 57 -2.90 19.18 0.71
C LYS A 57 -1.48 19.03 0.16
N ARG A 58 -1.20 19.50 -1.05
CA ARG A 58 0.16 19.51 -1.64
C ARG A 58 1.14 20.35 -0.81
N ARG A 59 0.72 21.52 -0.32
CA ARG A 59 1.52 22.35 0.59
C ARG A 59 1.79 21.67 1.92
N LEU A 60 0.77 21.04 2.51
CA LEU A 60 0.91 20.30 3.77
C LEU A 60 1.88 19.13 3.63
N ALA A 61 1.87 18.43 2.50
CA ALA A 61 2.81 17.34 2.22
C ALA A 61 4.26 17.81 2.11
N ARG A 62 4.51 18.93 1.42
CA ARG A 62 5.85 19.54 1.38
C ARG A 62 6.30 20.04 2.76
N ALA A 63 5.38 20.61 3.54
CA ALA A 63 5.66 21.03 4.91
C ALA A 63 5.97 19.83 5.81
N ALA A 64 5.27 18.70 5.65
CA ALA A 64 5.54 17.46 6.37
C ALA A 64 6.95 16.94 6.05
N TYR A 65 7.36 17.01 4.77
CA TYR A 65 8.70 16.63 4.36
C TYR A 65 9.77 17.50 5.03
N GLN A 66 9.58 18.82 5.03
CA GLN A 66 10.52 19.72 5.70
C GLN A 66 10.53 19.51 7.22
N LEU A 67 9.37 19.25 7.84
CA LEU A 67 9.26 18.97 9.28
C LEU A 67 10.07 17.74 9.72
N SER A 68 10.16 16.70 8.88
CA SER A 68 10.90 15.47 9.18
C SER A 68 12.39 15.53 8.83
N HIS A 69 12.80 16.45 7.95
CA HIS A 69 14.18 16.54 7.48
C HIS A 69 14.95 17.77 7.99
N THR A 70 14.30 18.70 8.68
CA THR A 70 14.94 19.91 9.20
C THR A 70 14.50 20.25 10.63
N ASP A 71 15.38 20.93 11.36
CA ASP A 71 15.11 21.47 12.70
C ASP A 71 14.47 22.87 12.68
N GLU A 72 14.04 23.35 11.51
CA GLU A 72 13.43 24.68 11.37
C GLU A 72 12.18 24.83 12.24
N LYS A 73 11.85 26.03 12.70
CA LYS A 73 10.69 26.16 13.59
C LYS A 73 9.41 25.85 12.83
N VAL A 74 8.49 25.13 13.45
CA VAL A 74 7.18 24.78 12.87
C VAL A 74 6.44 26.01 12.34
N ILE A 75 6.58 27.16 13.02
CA ILE A 75 5.99 28.42 12.58
C ILE A 75 6.63 28.98 11.29
N ASP A 76 7.94 28.80 11.11
CA ASP A 76 8.66 29.25 9.92
C ASP A 76 8.28 28.38 8.72
N ILE A 77 8.25 27.06 8.90
CA ILE A 77 7.77 26.09 7.90
C ILE A 77 6.31 26.40 7.50
N ALA A 78 5.44 26.71 8.47
CA ALA A 78 4.06 27.07 8.20
C ALA A 78 3.95 28.30 7.29
N PHE A 79 4.75 29.35 7.56
CA PHE A 79 4.75 30.56 6.76
C PHE A 79 5.34 30.35 5.37
N GLU A 80 6.45 29.61 5.28
CA GLU A 80 7.05 29.21 4.01
C GLU A 80 6.02 28.49 3.13
N HIS A 81 5.21 27.61 3.73
CA HIS A 81 4.15 26.84 3.08
C HIS A 81 2.83 27.59 2.89
N GLY A 82 2.84 28.92 3.05
CA GLY A 82 1.73 29.80 2.69
C GLY A 82 0.55 29.80 3.67
N PHE A 83 0.76 29.37 4.92
CA PHE A 83 -0.23 29.48 5.99
C PHE A 83 -0.08 30.82 6.72
N GLN A 84 -1.20 31.47 7.03
CA GLN A 84 -1.19 32.81 7.64
C GLN A 84 -0.96 32.81 9.16
N SER A 85 -1.05 31.64 9.80
CA SER A 85 -0.79 31.48 11.23
C SER A 85 -0.43 30.04 11.57
N HIS A 86 0.34 29.89 12.65
CA HIS A 86 0.69 28.59 13.22
C HIS A 86 -0.56 27.76 13.58
N GLU A 87 -1.59 28.38 14.14
CA GLU A 87 -2.83 27.68 14.51
C GLU A 87 -3.55 27.09 13.29
N THR A 88 -3.63 27.86 12.19
CA THR A 88 -4.28 27.40 10.95
C THR A 88 -3.50 26.25 10.32
N PHE A 89 -2.17 26.34 10.32
CA PHE A 89 -1.29 25.27 9.86
C PHE A 89 -1.47 24.02 10.70
N THR A 90 -1.32 24.11 12.03
CA THR A 90 -1.42 22.97 12.94
C THR A 90 -2.79 22.28 12.83
N ARG A 91 -3.88 23.04 12.69
CA ARG A 91 -5.23 22.47 12.51
C ARG A 91 -5.36 21.74 11.17
N ALA A 92 -4.86 22.33 10.09
CA ALA A 92 -4.92 21.72 8.76
C ALA A 92 -4.00 20.49 8.65
N PHE A 93 -2.81 20.57 9.23
CA PHE A 93 -1.84 19.50 9.32
C PHE A 93 -2.40 18.32 10.14
N LYS A 94 -2.94 18.60 11.34
CA LYS A 94 -3.60 17.58 12.16
C LYS A 94 -4.81 16.96 11.47
N LYS A 95 -5.59 17.73 10.71
CA LYS A 95 -6.70 17.18 9.94
C LYS A 95 -6.23 16.20 8.85
N LEU A 96 -5.06 16.44 8.25
CA LEU A 96 -4.54 15.64 7.14
C LEU A 96 -3.73 14.42 7.62
N PHE A 97 -2.87 14.61 8.61
CA PHE A 97 -1.93 13.61 9.11
C PHE A 97 -2.36 12.98 10.45
N GLN A 98 -3.51 13.40 11.00
CA GLN A 98 -4.04 12.95 12.30
C GLN A 98 -3.16 13.25 13.52
N MET A 99 -2.10 14.03 13.34
CA MET A 99 -1.15 14.44 14.37
C MET A 99 -0.71 15.89 14.20
N THR A 100 -0.28 16.55 15.27
CA THR A 100 0.24 17.92 15.18
C THR A 100 1.62 17.93 14.50
N PRO A 101 2.03 19.05 13.89
CA PRO A 101 3.37 19.16 13.28
C PRO A 101 4.52 18.84 14.25
N SER A 102 4.38 19.20 15.52
CA SER A 102 5.40 18.94 16.54
C SER A 102 5.44 17.47 16.96
N GLU A 103 4.30 16.78 16.99
CA GLU A 103 4.23 15.32 17.18
C GLU A 103 4.82 14.61 15.96
N TYR A 104 4.42 15.05 14.77
CA TYR A 104 4.89 14.54 13.49
C TYR A 104 6.41 14.61 13.34
N ARG A 105 7.06 15.69 13.81
CA ARG A 105 8.53 15.80 13.83
C ARG A 105 9.21 14.84 14.82
N LYS A 106 8.59 14.59 15.97
CA LYS A 106 9.17 13.76 17.03
C LYS A 106 9.11 12.28 16.69
N GLN A 107 8.15 11.90 15.86
CA GLN A 107 8.12 10.61 15.24
C GLN A 107 9.09 10.73 14.05
N GLU A 108 10.20 10.00 14.04
CA GLU A 108 11.16 9.99 12.91
C GLU A 108 10.55 9.28 11.68
N ILE A 109 9.30 9.61 11.35
CA ILE A 109 8.49 9.01 10.28
C ILE A 109 9.02 9.53 8.94
N GLU A 110 9.39 8.60 8.05
CA GLU A 110 9.61 8.93 6.65
C GLU A 110 8.33 9.50 6.05
N THR A 111 8.45 10.66 5.40
CA THR A 111 7.30 11.49 5.07
C THR A 111 6.26 10.74 4.23
N PRO A 112 4.95 10.76 4.57
CA PRO A 112 3.91 10.26 3.69
C PRO A 112 4.01 11.02 2.38
N MET A 113 4.42 10.32 1.32
CA MET A 113 4.44 10.85 -0.01
C MET A 113 2.98 11.01 -0.45
N TYR A 114 2.42 12.20 -0.26
CA TYR A 114 1.31 12.64 -1.11
C TYR A 114 1.94 12.93 -2.47
N TYR A 115 1.43 12.31 -3.51
CA TYR A 115 1.85 12.51 -4.89
C TYR A 115 0.90 13.46 -5.61
N ARG A 116 1.43 13.97 -6.72
CA ARG A 116 0.70 14.68 -7.76
C ARG A 116 -0.47 13.84 -8.29
N VAL A 117 -1.61 14.48 -8.51
CA VAL A 117 -2.74 13.86 -9.21
C VAL A 117 -2.46 13.75 -10.71
N ASN A 118 -2.87 12.63 -11.33
CA ASN A 118 -2.94 12.49 -12.78
C ASN A 118 -4.33 12.04 -13.27
N VAL A 119 -5.19 12.99 -13.65
CA VAL A 119 -6.55 12.73 -14.12
C VAL A 119 -6.61 12.08 -15.51
N LYS A 120 -5.55 12.16 -16.33
CA LYS A 120 -5.46 11.38 -17.58
C LYS A 120 -5.25 9.89 -17.32
N GLN A 121 -4.71 9.54 -16.15
CA GLN A 121 -4.50 8.17 -15.69
C GLN A 121 -5.67 7.66 -14.83
N ARG A 122 -6.76 8.43 -14.69
CA ARG A 122 -7.89 8.11 -13.81
C ARG A 122 -8.73 6.90 -14.24
N LYS A 123 -8.64 6.46 -15.50
CA LYS A 123 -9.19 5.16 -15.93
C LYS A 123 -8.37 3.95 -15.45
N LEU A 124 -7.20 4.20 -14.83
CA LEU A 124 -6.23 3.19 -14.43
C LEU A 124 -5.87 3.25 -12.93
N ASN A 125 -6.36 4.23 -12.18
CA ASN A 125 -5.96 4.44 -10.79
C ASN A 125 -6.94 5.42 -10.06
N PRO A 126 -7.70 4.98 -9.02
CA PRO A 126 -8.53 5.84 -8.17
C PRO A 126 -7.78 6.61 -7.07
N TYR A 127 -6.49 6.33 -6.87
CA TYR A 127 -5.56 7.04 -5.99
C TYR A 127 -5.21 8.40 -6.59
N LEU A 128 -6.10 9.37 -6.41
CA LEU A 128 -5.83 10.77 -6.68
C LEU A 128 -4.85 11.32 -5.64
N GLY A 129 -3.60 10.88 -5.75
CA GLY A 129 -2.44 11.44 -5.08
C GLY A 129 -1.43 10.46 -4.49
N GLY A 130 -1.21 9.23 -5.03
CA GLY A 130 0.00 8.47 -4.64
C GLY A 130 0.29 7.09 -5.20
N ILE A 131 1.50 6.90 -5.77
CA ILE A 131 2.14 5.70 -6.37
C ILE A 131 1.29 4.85 -7.33
N GLN A 132 1.86 4.48 -8.48
CA GLN A 132 1.38 3.36 -9.29
C GLN A 132 1.75 2.04 -8.60
N MET A 133 0.77 1.28 -8.11
CA MET A 133 1.04 -0.05 -7.55
C MET A 133 1.49 -0.98 -8.70
N GLU A 134 2.79 -1.20 -8.83
CA GLU A 134 3.34 -2.11 -9.83
C GLU A 134 2.84 -3.53 -9.56
N TYR A 135 2.21 -4.13 -10.56
CA TYR A 135 1.75 -5.51 -10.49
C TYR A 135 2.08 -6.25 -11.77
N ARG A 136 2.25 -7.57 -11.64
CA ARG A 136 2.45 -8.48 -12.77
C ARG A 136 1.42 -9.59 -12.74
N ILE A 137 0.99 -10.05 -13.91
CA ILE A 137 0.12 -11.22 -14.03
C ILE A 137 0.99 -12.45 -14.27
N VAL A 138 0.85 -13.45 -13.42
CA VAL A 138 1.64 -14.69 -13.43
C VAL A 138 0.71 -15.88 -13.49
N ASN A 139 0.95 -16.82 -14.41
CA ASN A 139 0.32 -18.13 -14.35
C ASN A 139 1.20 -19.03 -13.50
N LYS A 140 0.71 -19.42 -12.32
CA LYS A 140 1.41 -20.33 -11.42
C LYS A 140 0.80 -21.73 -11.56
N PRO A 141 1.61 -22.77 -11.84
CA PRO A 141 1.11 -24.15 -11.84
C PRO A 141 0.70 -24.56 -10.42
N GLU A 142 0.10 -25.74 -10.31
CA GLU A 142 -0.13 -26.37 -9.01
C GLU A 142 1.19 -26.44 -8.23
N PHE A 143 1.10 -26.22 -6.93
CA PHE A 143 2.26 -26.21 -6.04
C PHE A 143 1.94 -26.85 -4.71
N LEU A 144 2.98 -27.38 -4.07
CA LEU A 144 2.92 -28.07 -2.79
C LEU A 144 3.57 -27.16 -1.74
N VAL A 145 2.94 -27.07 -0.58
CA VAL A 145 3.47 -26.33 0.57
C VAL A 145 3.57 -27.28 1.76
N ALA A 146 4.74 -27.29 2.38
CA ALA A 146 4.94 -27.85 3.70
C ALA A 146 5.13 -26.70 4.69
N GLY A 147 4.44 -26.73 5.83
CA GLY A 147 4.48 -25.62 6.79
C GLY A 147 3.82 -25.90 8.12
N TYR A 148 3.88 -24.92 9.01
CA TYR A 148 3.27 -24.97 10.33
C TYR A 148 1.96 -24.19 10.33
N GLU A 149 0.95 -24.71 11.03
CA GLU A 149 -0.40 -24.16 11.02
C GLU A 149 -0.79 -23.56 12.36
N LEU A 150 -1.48 -22.43 12.28
CA LEU A 150 -2.14 -21.76 13.38
C LEU A 150 -3.63 -21.64 13.06
N LYS A 151 -4.50 -22.12 13.95
CA LYS A 151 -5.93 -21.80 13.88
C LYS A 151 -6.19 -20.49 14.61
N THR A 152 -6.78 -19.52 13.92
CA THR A 152 -7.12 -18.21 14.50
C THR A 152 -8.46 -17.71 13.94
N THR A 153 -8.84 -16.48 14.26
CA THR A 153 -10.12 -15.88 13.88
C THR A 153 -9.97 -14.38 13.68
N SER A 154 -10.73 -13.82 12.74
CA SER A 154 -10.78 -12.37 12.50
C SER A 154 -11.62 -11.61 13.52
N LYS A 155 -12.38 -12.32 14.36
CA LYS A 155 -13.17 -11.72 15.45
C LYS A 155 -12.31 -10.89 16.37
N GLU A 156 -12.77 -9.65 16.62
CA GLU A 156 -12.11 -8.68 17.49
C GLU A 156 -10.63 -8.42 17.11
N GLY A 157 -10.25 -8.74 15.86
CA GLY A 157 -8.87 -8.61 15.39
C GLY A 157 -7.89 -9.58 16.05
N LYS A 158 -8.35 -10.73 16.58
CA LYS A 158 -7.51 -11.72 17.26
C LYS A 158 -6.36 -12.23 16.37
N ASN A 159 -6.61 -12.41 15.08
CA ASN A 159 -5.60 -12.73 14.08
C ASN A 159 -4.42 -11.74 14.06
N HIS A 160 -4.65 -10.44 14.31
CA HIS A 160 -3.58 -9.44 14.36
C HIS A 160 -2.65 -9.57 15.58
N GLN A 161 -3.02 -10.41 16.56
CA GLN A 161 -2.17 -10.76 17.69
C GLN A 161 -1.55 -12.14 17.51
N ASP A 162 -2.36 -13.13 17.10
CA ASP A 162 -1.91 -14.51 16.99
C ASP A 162 -0.88 -14.71 15.87
N ILE A 163 -1.10 -14.10 14.69
CA ILE A 163 -0.22 -14.30 13.53
C ILE A 163 1.19 -13.73 13.78
N PRO A 164 1.37 -12.48 14.29
CA PRO A 164 2.70 -11.99 14.64
C PRO A 164 3.39 -12.84 15.72
N ALA A 165 2.66 -13.29 16.74
CA ALA A 165 3.22 -14.17 17.78
C ALA A 165 3.68 -15.52 17.20
N PHE A 166 2.91 -16.06 16.24
CA PHE A 166 3.26 -17.30 15.55
C PHE A 166 4.48 -17.15 14.64
N TRP A 167 4.60 -16.04 13.91
CA TRP A 167 5.82 -15.69 13.17
C TRP A 167 7.03 -15.58 14.10
N GLN A 168 6.89 -14.92 15.25
CA GLN A 168 7.97 -14.81 16.23
C GLN A 168 8.41 -16.20 16.74
N GLU A 169 7.47 -17.07 17.09
CA GLU A 169 7.78 -18.44 17.52
C GLU A 169 8.46 -19.25 16.41
N TYR A 170 7.94 -19.16 15.18
CA TYR A 170 8.48 -19.84 14.01
C TYR A 170 9.94 -19.44 13.74
N LEU A 171 10.24 -18.14 13.76
CA LEU A 171 11.59 -17.60 13.56
C LEU A 171 12.52 -17.94 14.73
N GLN A 172 12.05 -17.81 15.98
CA GLN A 172 12.86 -18.08 17.17
C GLN A 172 13.28 -19.55 17.26
N LYS A 173 12.41 -20.46 16.84
CA LYS A 173 12.69 -21.91 16.82
C LYS A 173 13.34 -22.38 15.52
N ASP A 174 13.58 -21.47 14.58
CA ASP A 174 14.15 -21.77 13.27
C ASP A 174 13.41 -22.89 12.53
N LEU A 175 12.07 -22.91 12.66
CA LEU A 175 11.26 -24.03 12.18
C LEU A 175 11.36 -24.24 10.66
N GLY A 176 11.64 -23.18 9.90
CA GLY A 176 11.83 -23.25 8.45
C GLY A 176 12.97 -24.19 8.02
N THR A 177 14.02 -24.35 8.83
CA THR A 177 15.14 -25.26 8.49
C THR A 177 14.77 -26.73 8.59
N THR A 178 13.66 -27.05 9.27
CA THR A 178 13.18 -28.43 9.43
C THR A 178 12.34 -28.92 8.25
N ILE A 179 11.93 -28.01 7.34
CA ILE A 179 11.10 -28.34 6.18
C ILE A 179 11.98 -28.97 5.09
N PRO A 180 11.79 -30.26 4.74
CA PRO A 180 12.57 -30.91 3.70
C PRO A 180 12.07 -30.56 2.29
N ASN A 181 12.84 -30.98 1.27
CA ASN A 181 12.44 -30.95 -0.15
C ASN A 181 11.98 -29.58 -0.67
N ARG A 182 12.58 -28.51 -0.15
CA ARG A 182 12.30 -27.14 -0.59
C ARG A 182 12.58 -26.99 -2.08
N LYS A 183 11.62 -26.39 -2.79
CA LYS A 183 11.67 -26.25 -4.25
C LYS A 183 12.80 -25.34 -4.71
N ASP A 184 13.03 -24.24 -4.00
CA ASP A 184 14.18 -23.37 -4.20
C ASP A 184 15.11 -23.49 -3.00
N THR A 185 16.36 -23.86 -3.24
CA THR A 185 17.41 -23.93 -2.21
C THR A 185 18.46 -22.83 -2.38
N SER A 186 18.34 -22.03 -3.44
CA SER A 186 19.23 -20.91 -3.74
C SER A 186 18.82 -19.62 -3.04
N GLN A 187 17.52 -19.48 -2.75
CA GLN A 187 16.95 -18.37 -1.99
C GLN A 187 16.10 -18.90 -0.85
N TRP A 188 16.13 -18.19 0.28
CA TRP A 188 15.23 -18.45 1.40
C TRP A 188 13.89 -17.76 1.13
N VAL A 189 12.84 -18.55 0.88
CA VAL A 189 11.51 -18.03 0.54
C VAL A 189 10.45 -18.70 1.40
N GLU A 190 9.73 -17.88 2.14
CA GLU A 190 8.64 -18.28 3.02
C GLU A 190 7.32 -17.72 2.51
N LEU A 191 6.25 -18.50 2.74
CA LEU A 191 4.91 -18.18 2.33
C LEU A 191 4.03 -18.02 3.57
N GLY A 192 3.29 -16.92 3.64
CA GLY A 192 2.19 -16.71 4.57
C GLY A 192 0.86 -16.93 3.87
N LEU A 193 0.07 -17.91 4.32
CA LEU A 193 -1.19 -18.28 3.66
C LEU A 193 -2.36 -18.31 4.63
N CYS A 194 -3.48 -17.70 4.27
CA CYS A 194 -4.76 -17.89 4.94
C CYS A 194 -5.61 -18.92 4.19
N THR A 195 -6.09 -19.94 4.88
CA THR A 195 -6.84 -21.07 4.32
C THR A 195 -8.00 -21.47 5.23
N ASP A 196 -8.87 -22.38 4.77
CA ASP A 196 -9.94 -22.98 5.57
C ASP A 196 -10.90 -21.95 6.23
N PHE A 197 -11.20 -20.86 5.54
CA PHE A 197 -12.08 -19.81 6.06
C PHE A 197 -13.50 -20.32 6.34
N ASN A 198 -13.95 -20.13 7.58
CA ASN A 198 -15.35 -20.21 7.97
C ASN A 198 -15.95 -18.81 7.98
N LEU A 199 -16.78 -18.49 6.98
CA LEU A 199 -17.39 -17.17 6.82
C LEU A 199 -18.45 -16.86 7.88
N GLU A 200 -19.04 -17.86 8.53
CA GLU A 200 -20.03 -17.67 9.59
C GLU A 200 -19.37 -17.30 10.92
N THR A 201 -18.25 -17.96 11.24
CA THR A 201 -17.56 -17.76 12.51
C THR A 201 -16.39 -16.79 12.42
N GLY A 202 -15.89 -16.50 11.22
CA GLY A 202 -14.67 -15.71 11.00
C GLY A 202 -13.37 -16.48 11.28
N ASP A 203 -13.45 -17.79 11.54
CA ASP A 203 -12.29 -18.64 11.85
C ASP A 203 -11.57 -19.05 10.57
N PHE A 204 -10.26 -19.21 10.64
CA PHE A 204 -9.43 -19.66 9.52
C PHE A 204 -8.12 -20.28 10.00
N THR A 205 -7.42 -20.95 9.09
CA THR A 205 -6.08 -21.51 9.30
C THR A 205 -5.04 -20.60 8.65
N TYR A 206 -4.07 -20.11 9.41
CA TYR A 206 -2.88 -19.45 8.90
C TYR A 206 -1.72 -20.45 8.80
N ILE A 207 -0.97 -20.42 7.71
CA ILE A 207 0.18 -21.30 7.45
C ILE A 207 1.41 -20.44 7.21
N ILE A 208 2.50 -20.75 7.92
CA ILE A 208 3.85 -20.31 7.57
C ILE A 208 4.56 -21.53 6.99
N GLY A 209 4.97 -21.46 5.73
CA GLY A 209 5.55 -22.62 5.06
C GLY A 209 6.40 -22.27 3.85
N MET A 210 6.85 -23.31 3.17
CA MET A 210 7.70 -23.19 1.99
C MET A 210 7.15 -24.07 0.87
N GLU A 211 7.36 -23.65 -0.37
CA GLU A 211 7.05 -24.48 -1.52
C GLU A 211 8.02 -25.67 -1.57
N VAL A 212 7.48 -26.89 -1.70
CA VAL A 212 8.24 -28.15 -1.74
C VAL A 212 8.01 -28.89 -3.05
N THR A 213 8.94 -29.78 -3.44
CA THR A 213 8.81 -30.60 -4.64
C THR A 213 7.86 -31.77 -4.47
N ASP A 214 7.75 -32.29 -3.24
CA ASP A 214 6.96 -33.45 -2.85
C ASP A 214 6.80 -33.49 -1.32
N PHE A 215 6.03 -34.44 -0.81
CA PHE A 215 5.79 -34.61 0.62
C PHE A 215 6.57 -35.79 1.24
N GLU A 216 7.52 -36.38 0.53
CA GLU A 216 8.30 -37.50 1.05
C GLU A 216 9.16 -37.04 2.22
N ASN A 217 9.17 -37.82 3.31
CA ASN A 217 9.94 -37.50 4.52
C ASN A 217 9.54 -36.18 5.23
N VAL A 218 8.46 -35.51 4.81
CA VAL A 218 7.89 -34.39 5.56
C VAL A 218 7.31 -34.93 6.89
N PRO A 219 7.81 -34.47 8.06
CA PRO A 219 7.33 -34.91 9.37
C PRO A 219 5.83 -34.74 9.55
N ASN A 220 5.21 -35.55 10.42
CA ASN A 220 3.76 -35.56 10.59
C ASN A 220 3.22 -34.28 11.23
N GLU A 221 4.05 -33.61 12.02
CA GLU A 221 3.79 -32.32 12.66
C GLU A 221 3.82 -31.15 11.68
N ILE A 222 4.40 -31.33 10.49
CA ILE A 222 4.41 -30.33 9.42
C ILE A 222 3.23 -30.60 8.51
N ALA A 223 2.36 -29.60 8.37
CA ALA A 223 1.21 -29.69 7.48
C ALA A 223 1.65 -29.74 6.03
N LYS A 224 0.90 -30.51 5.25
CA LYS A 224 1.09 -30.75 3.82
C LYS A 224 -0.13 -30.23 3.10
N ARG A 225 0.03 -29.24 2.22
CA ARG A 225 -1.06 -28.59 1.49
C ARG A 225 -0.75 -28.51 0.00
N THR A 226 -1.75 -28.79 -0.82
CA THR A 226 -1.66 -28.70 -2.28
C THR A 226 -2.58 -27.58 -2.74
N PHE A 227 -2.03 -26.65 -3.53
CA PHE A 227 -2.75 -25.50 -4.04
C PHE A 227 -2.86 -25.60 -5.56
N PRO A 228 -4.07 -25.49 -6.12
CA PRO A 228 -4.30 -25.70 -7.54
C PRO A 228 -3.61 -24.61 -8.38
N ALA A 229 -3.36 -24.93 -9.66
CA ALA A 229 -2.88 -23.94 -10.62
C ALA A 229 -3.86 -22.76 -10.74
N ALA A 230 -3.33 -21.54 -10.79
CA ALA A 230 -4.13 -20.34 -10.98
C ALA A 230 -3.33 -19.20 -11.63
N THR A 231 -4.06 -18.22 -12.14
CA THR A 231 -3.48 -16.94 -12.55
C THR A 231 -3.49 -16.00 -11.35
N TYR A 232 -2.36 -15.35 -11.08
CA TYR A 232 -2.16 -14.44 -9.96
C TYR A 232 -1.84 -13.03 -10.46
N ALA A 233 -2.43 -12.02 -9.83
CA ALA A 233 -1.91 -10.68 -9.83
C ALA A 233 -0.94 -10.55 -8.65
N VAL A 234 0.32 -10.23 -8.94
CA VAL A 234 1.39 -10.14 -7.95
C VAL A 234 1.76 -8.69 -7.74
N PHE A 235 1.62 -8.21 -6.51
CA PHE A 235 1.95 -6.85 -6.09
C PHE A 235 3.18 -6.90 -5.19
N THR A 236 4.08 -5.94 -5.34
CA THR A 236 5.21 -5.78 -4.40
C THR A 236 4.93 -4.59 -3.50
N THR A 237 5.04 -4.79 -2.18
CA THR A 237 4.85 -3.70 -1.23
C THR A 237 5.88 -2.58 -1.44
N PRO A 238 5.54 -1.32 -1.09
CA PRO A 238 6.53 -0.25 -1.01
C PRO A 238 7.72 -0.65 -0.13
N LYS A 239 8.91 -0.14 -0.48
CA LYS A 239 10.08 -0.19 0.39
C LYS A 239 9.80 0.63 1.64
N VAL A 240 9.96 0.02 2.80
CA VAL A 240 9.74 0.65 4.12
C VAL A 240 10.81 0.16 5.10
N PRO A 241 11.06 0.89 6.21
CA PRO A 241 11.80 0.35 7.34
C PRO A 241 11.22 -0.98 7.82
N HIS A 242 12.04 -1.88 8.38
CA HIS A 242 11.61 -3.25 8.73
C HIS A 242 10.51 -3.27 9.80
N GLU A 243 10.54 -2.34 10.74
CA GLU A 243 9.50 -2.13 11.75
C GLU A 243 8.14 -1.73 11.15
N GLU A 244 8.13 -1.16 9.94
CA GLU A 244 6.92 -0.76 9.22
C GLU A 244 6.38 -1.83 8.28
N MET A 245 7.11 -2.93 8.07
CA MET A 245 6.80 -3.99 7.10
C MET A 245 5.35 -4.49 7.21
N VAL A 246 4.91 -4.85 8.42
CA VAL A 246 3.55 -5.38 8.67
C VAL A 246 2.49 -4.35 8.27
N SER A 247 2.72 -3.08 8.58
CA SER A 247 1.79 -2.01 8.22
C SER A 247 1.73 -1.79 6.70
N SER A 248 2.86 -1.91 6.01
CA SER A 248 2.97 -1.81 4.55
C SER A 248 2.23 -2.94 3.84
N ILE A 249 2.33 -4.17 4.36
CA ILE A 249 1.57 -5.33 3.89
C ILE A 249 0.06 -5.06 4.00
N HIS A 250 -0.42 -4.67 5.18
CA HIS A 250 -1.85 -4.38 5.41
C HIS A 250 -2.37 -3.25 4.51
N GLN A 251 -1.58 -2.19 4.30
CA GLN A 251 -1.95 -1.10 3.40
C GLN A 251 -2.05 -1.57 1.95
N THR A 252 -1.12 -2.41 1.50
CA THR A 252 -1.11 -2.97 0.14
C THR A 252 -2.31 -3.90 -0.08
N TRP A 253 -2.66 -4.74 0.89
CA TRP A 253 -3.87 -5.57 0.84
C TRP A 253 -5.14 -4.73 0.68
N ASN A 254 -5.31 -3.73 1.53
CA ASN A 254 -6.45 -2.82 1.46
C ASN A 254 -6.54 -2.16 0.09
N ALA A 255 -5.43 -1.62 -0.40
CA ALA A 255 -5.28 -1.01 -1.72
C ALA A 255 -5.71 -1.93 -2.87
N VAL A 256 -5.32 -3.21 -2.84
CA VAL A 256 -5.73 -4.17 -3.89
C VAL A 256 -7.25 -4.38 -3.89
N PHE A 257 -7.85 -4.63 -2.73
CA PHE A 257 -9.28 -4.93 -2.63
C PHE A 257 -10.18 -3.72 -2.82
N SER A 258 -9.84 -2.57 -2.24
CA SER A 258 -10.68 -1.38 -2.30
C SER A 258 -10.52 -0.60 -3.59
N GLU A 259 -9.37 -0.69 -4.28
CA GLU A 259 -9.07 0.21 -5.40
C GLU A 259 -8.63 -0.50 -6.68
N TRP A 260 -7.84 -1.59 -6.61
CA TRP A 260 -7.40 -2.28 -7.83
C TRP A 260 -8.51 -3.16 -8.41
N PHE A 261 -9.08 -4.08 -7.62
CA PHE A 261 -10.11 -5.02 -8.07
C PHE A 261 -11.32 -4.38 -8.76
N PRO A 262 -11.88 -3.25 -8.27
CA PRO A 262 -13.01 -2.59 -8.94
C PRO A 262 -12.69 -2.18 -10.38
N HIS A 263 -11.43 -1.85 -10.68
CA HIS A 263 -11.01 -1.23 -11.95
C HIS A 263 -10.07 -2.08 -12.82
N SER A 264 -9.54 -3.19 -12.31
CA SER A 264 -8.49 -3.97 -12.97
C SER A 264 -8.96 -4.81 -14.17
N GLY A 265 -10.27 -5.01 -14.34
CA GLY A 265 -10.82 -5.99 -15.28
C GLY A 265 -10.65 -7.44 -14.81
N TYR A 266 -10.20 -7.63 -13.57
CA TYR A 266 -10.08 -8.93 -12.91
C TYR A 266 -11.00 -9.02 -11.70
N GLU A 267 -11.39 -10.24 -11.34
CA GLU A 267 -12.07 -10.57 -10.09
C GLU A 267 -11.32 -11.70 -9.39
N HIS A 268 -11.49 -11.79 -8.07
CA HIS A 268 -10.85 -12.84 -7.28
C HIS A 268 -11.39 -14.21 -7.72
N CYS A 269 -10.52 -15.17 -8.02
CA CYS A 269 -10.97 -16.46 -8.56
C CYS A 269 -11.26 -17.53 -7.51
N GLY A 270 -11.14 -17.19 -6.22
CA GLY A 270 -11.62 -18.02 -5.10
C GLY A 270 -10.68 -19.14 -4.68
N VAL A 271 -9.46 -19.18 -5.20
CA VAL A 271 -8.38 -20.02 -4.65
C VAL A 271 -7.56 -19.24 -3.63
N THR A 272 -6.58 -19.89 -3.02
CA THR A 272 -5.76 -19.31 -1.95
C THR A 272 -4.85 -18.19 -2.45
N GLU A 273 -4.89 -17.08 -1.74
CA GLU A 273 -3.95 -15.97 -1.83
C GLU A 273 -2.81 -16.17 -0.82
N PHE A 274 -1.64 -15.59 -1.10
CA PHE A 274 -0.49 -15.74 -0.21
C PHE A 274 0.46 -14.55 -0.26
N GLU A 275 1.16 -14.36 0.84
CA GLU A 275 2.30 -13.45 1.00
C GLU A 275 3.58 -14.24 0.73
N LEU A 276 4.52 -13.65 -0.02
CA LEU A 276 5.84 -14.21 -0.28
C LEU A 276 6.90 -13.32 0.35
N TYR A 277 7.63 -13.91 1.28
CA TYR A 277 8.72 -13.34 2.05
C TYR A 277 10.04 -13.92 1.51
N ASP A 278 10.85 -13.10 0.86
CA ASP A 278 12.17 -13.48 0.36
C ASP A 278 13.27 -12.62 1.00
N GLU A 279 14.51 -12.74 0.54
CA GLU A 279 15.66 -11.98 1.06
C GLU A 279 15.39 -10.46 1.19
N ARG A 280 14.45 -9.88 0.43
CA ARG A 280 14.12 -8.45 0.51
C ARG A 280 13.41 -8.06 1.80
N CYS A 281 12.86 -8.99 2.58
CA CYS A 281 12.24 -8.69 3.88
C CYS A 281 13.13 -8.98 5.09
N HIS A 282 14.38 -9.41 4.88
CA HIS A 282 15.31 -9.74 5.97
C HIS A 282 16.32 -8.61 6.20
N GLU A 283 16.43 -8.15 7.45
CA GLU A 283 17.31 -7.04 7.86
C GLU A 283 18.79 -7.27 7.51
N ASP A 284 19.26 -8.51 7.53
CA ASP A 284 20.66 -8.84 7.21
C ASP A 284 20.96 -8.84 5.70
N LYS A 285 19.92 -8.78 4.86
CA LYS A 285 20.00 -8.87 3.39
C LYS A 285 19.57 -7.59 2.68
N SER A 286 18.70 -6.79 3.28
CA SER A 286 18.13 -5.59 2.68
C SER A 286 17.98 -4.46 3.69
N GLU A 287 18.33 -3.24 3.28
CA GLU A 287 18.15 -2.02 4.09
C GLU A 287 16.67 -1.71 4.36
N PHE A 288 15.81 -2.00 3.38
CA PHE A 288 14.35 -1.79 3.48
C PHE A 288 13.61 -3.11 3.24
N ALA A 289 12.51 -3.31 3.95
CA ALA A 289 11.66 -4.47 3.79
C ALA A 289 10.75 -4.35 2.55
N GLN A 290 10.61 -5.46 1.82
CA GLN A 290 9.58 -5.65 0.79
C GLN A 290 9.03 -7.06 0.82
N VAL A 291 7.74 -7.20 0.52
CA VAL A 291 7.00 -8.48 0.46
C VAL A 291 6.17 -8.50 -0.82
N GLU A 292 5.90 -9.69 -1.37
CA GLU A 292 4.96 -9.83 -2.48
C GLU A 292 3.61 -10.36 -2.02
N LEU A 293 2.53 -9.77 -2.53
CA LEU A 293 1.17 -10.26 -2.38
C LEU A 293 0.74 -10.96 -3.67
N TRP A 294 0.48 -12.25 -3.57
CA TRP A 294 0.03 -13.09 -4.68
C TRP A 294 -1.47 -13.32 -4.57
N ILE A 295 -2.22 -12.61 -5.40
CA ILE A 295 -3.68 -12.57 -5.32
C ILE A 295 -4.27 -13.27 -6.53
N PRO A 296 -5.08 -14.33 -6.34
CA PRO A 296 -5.54 -15.15 -7.43
C PRO A 296 -6.71 -14.49 -8.17
N VAL A 297 -6.58 -14.41 -9.50
CA VAL A 297 -7.47 -13.62 -10.34
C VAL A 297 -7.95 -14.38 -11.57
N LYS A 298 -9.15 -14.00 -12.03
CA LYS A 298 -9.67 -14.34 -13.36
C LYS A 298 -10.20 -13.07 -14.02
N LYS A 299 -10.26 -13.05 -15.35
CA LYS A 299 -10.85 -11.91 -16.07
C LYS A 299 -12.37 -11.84 -15.79
N LYS A 300 -12.87 -10.62 -15.63
CA LYS A 300 -14.31 -10.33 -15.57
C LYS A 300 -14.99 -10.63 -16.90
#